data_AF-A0A6M3JL87-F1
#
_entry.id   AF-A0A6M3JL87-F1
#
_cell.length_a   1.000
_cell.length_b   1.000
_cell.length_c   1.000
_cell.angle_alpha   90.00
_cell.angle_beta   90.00
_cell.angle_gamma   90.00
#
_symmetry.space_group_name_H-M   'P 1'
#
loop_
_entity.id
_entity.type
_entity.pdbx_description
1 polymer ?
#
loop_
_entity_poly.entity_id
_entity_poly.type
_entity_poly.pdbx_seq_one_letter_code
_entity_poly.pdbx_strand_id
1 'polypeptide(L)'
;MKLNWDNLTKEERAEYMRLQMSPSYSGMRSGYLPDDCSECGACGQPCFGSVGWCQSCLHRKIELDNKLKSSVYGGDDSSFE
;
A
#
# COMPACT_ATOMS: atom_id res chain seq x y z
N MET A 1 -17.78 -8.32 1.31
CA MET A 1 -16.65 -8.67 0.42
C MET A 1 -15.81 -9.74 1.10
N LYS A 2 -15.57 -10.87 0.44
CA LYS A 2 -14.72 -11.96 0.97
C LYS A 2 -13.32 -11.75 0.41
N LEU A 3 -12.31 -11.59 1.27
CA LEU A 3 -10.92 -11.45 0.86
C LEU A 3 -10.40 -12.83 0.45
N ASN A 4 -9.85 -12.95 -0.76
CA ASN A 4 -9.25 -14.21 -1.20
C ASN A 4 -7.73 -14.15 -1.08
N TRP A 5 -7.23 -14.65 0.05
CA TRP A 5 -5.81 -14.69 0.32
C TRP A 5 -5.07 -15.64 -0.64
N ASP A 6 -5.73 -16.63 -1.24
CA ASP A 6 -5.12 -17.59 -2.17
C ASP A 6 -4.66 -16.98 -3.50
N ASN A 7 -5.10 -15.75 -3.80
CA ASN A 7 -4.59 -14.98 -4.94
C ASN A 7 -3.22 -14.34 -4.72
N LEU A 8 -2.75 -14.27 -3.47
CA LEU A 8 -1.45 -13.71 -3.12
C LEU A 8 -0.45 -14.83 -2.88
N THR A 9 0.74 -14.70 -3.47
CA THR A 9 1.91 -15.51 -3.09
C THR A 9 2.29 -15.29 -1.62
N LYS A 10 3.09 -16.18 -1.03
CA LYS A 10 3.50 -16.08 0.38
C LYS A 10 4.24 -14.76 0.64
N GLU A 11 5.07 -14.35 -0.30
CA GLU A 11 5.85 -13.12 -0.28
C GLU A 11 4.93 -11.89 -0.34
N GLU A 12 3.96 -11.91 -1.24
CA GLU A 12 2.97 -10.83 -1.38
C GLU A 12 2.04 -10.71 -0.17
N ARG A 13 1.68 -11.83 0.46
CA ARG A 13 0.93 -11.81 1.74
C ARG A 13 1.76 -11.17 2.85
N ALA A 14 3.04 -11.55 2.96
CA ALA A 14 3.94 -10.96 3.95
C ALA A 14 4.12 -9.46 3.70
N GLU A 15 4.26 -9.04 2.45
CA GLU A 15 4.35 -7.64 2.05
C GLU A 15 3.05 -6.87 2.37
N TYR A 16 1.89 -7.43 2.05
CA TYR A 16 0.59 -6.83 2.37
C TYR A 16 0.41 -6.63 3.88
N MET A 17 0.77 -7.63 4.69
CA MET A 17 0.70 -7.55 6.16
C MET A 17 1.68 -6.51 6.71
N ARG A 18 2.90 -6.45 6.16
CA ARG A 18 3.89 -5.41 6.52
C ARG A 18 3.36 -4.01 6.24
N LEU A 19 2.73 -3.81 5.08
CA LEU A 19 2.11 -2.53 4.72
C LEU A 19 0.87 -2.23 5.59
N GLN A 20 0.04 -3.23 5.89
CA GLN A 20 -1.13 -3.10 6.79
C GLN A 20 -0.74 -2.70 8.21
N MET A 21 0.34 -3.26 8.76
CA MET A 21 0.80 -2.98 10.13
C MET A 21 1.72 -1.76 10.23
N SER A 22 2.18 -1.23 9.10
CA SER A 22 3.04 -0.05 9.12
C SER A 22 2.26 1.20 9.56
N PRO A 23 2.87 2.08 10.38
CA PRO A 23 2.22 3.30 10.83
C PRO A 23 1.85 4.14 9.60
N SER A 24 0.55 4.36 9.41
CA SER A 24 0.00 5.25 8.38
C SER A 24 0.09 6.73 8.77
N TYR A 25 0.53 7.00 9.99
CA TYR A 25 0.87 8.34 10.46
C TYR A 25 2.36 8.36 10.78
N SER A 26 3.10 9.21 10.08
CA SER A 26 4.46 9.63 10.44
C SER A 26 4.38 10.49 11.71
N GLY A 27 3.99 9.88 12.82
CA GLY A 27 4.00 10.48 14.13
C GLY A 27 5.39 10.43 14.71
N MET A 28 6.16 11.50 14.49
CA MET A 28 7.00 12.06 15.55
C MET A 28 8.19 11.20 16.00
N ARG A 29 9.20 10.98 15.13
CA ARG A 29 10.55 10.59 15.59
C ARG A 29 11.68 11.25 14.80
N SER A 30 12.14 12.38 15.34
CA SER A 30 13.56 12.78 15.47
C SER A 30 14.43 12.78 14.21
N GLY A 31 14.23 13.80 13.36
CA GLY A 31 15.15 14.21 12.31
C GLY A 31 14.60 15.47 11.66
N TYR A 32 15.44 16.46 11.37
CA TYR A 32 15.04 17.76 10.81
C TYR A 32 14.56 17.59 9.35
N LEU A 33 13.40 16.98 9.14
CA LEU A 33 12.73 16.99 7.84
C LEU A 33 11.98 18.32 7.70
N PRO A 34 12.07 19.00 6.54
CA PRO A 34 11.28 20.19 6.25
C PRO A 34 9.79 19.86 6.37
N ASP A 35 8.96 20.84 6.75
CA ASP A 35 7.53 20.70 7.10
C ASP A 35 6.69 19.91 6.05
N ASP A 36 7.14 19.89 4.78
CA ASP A 36 6.49 19.20 3.65
C ASP A 36 6.96 17.75 3.41
N CYS A 37 7.97 17.27 4.13
CA CYS A 37 8.56 15.94 3.98
C CYS A 37 8.34 15.09 5.23
N SER A 38 7.82 13.88 5.05
CA SER A 38 7.66 12.87 6.09
C SER A 38 8.39 11.58 5.72
N GLU A 39 8.68 10.73 6.69
CA GLU A 39 9.22 9.39 6.40
C GLU A 39 8.09 8.39 6.14
N CYS A 40 8.26 7.56 5.12
CA CYS A 40 7.34 6.47 4.83
C CYS A 40 7.39 5.44 5.96
N GLY A 41 6.32 5.27 6.72
CA GLY A 41 6.20 4.31 7.81
C GLY A 41 6.36 2.84 7.38
N ALA A 42 6.29 2.56 6.08
CA ALA A 42 6.53 1.22 5.54
C ALA A 42 8.00 0.96 5.17
N CYS A 43 8.66 1.86 4.43
CA CYS A 43 10.00 1.61 3.88
C CYS A 43 11.08 2.56 4.40
N GLY A 44 10.73 3.54 5.23
CA GLY A 44 11.65 4.55 5.76
C GLY A 44 12.17 5.54 4.72
N GLN A 45 11.64 5.52 3.49
CA GLN A 45 12.03 6.48 2.46
C GLN A 45 11.40 7.85 2.73
N PRO A 46 12.12 8.95 2.50
CA PRO A 46 11.53 10.28 2.57
C PRO A 46 10.45 10.41 1.49
N CYS A 47 9.26 10.83 1.88
CA CYS A 47 8.13 11.05 1.00
C CYS A 47 7.48 12.41 1.25
N PHE A 48 6.99 13.02 0.18
CA PHE A 48 6.21 14.25 0.27
C PHE A 48 4.79 13.95 0.77
N GLY A 49 4.34 14.70 1.77
CA GLY A 49 2.95 14.70 2.23
C GLY A 49 2.68 14.01 3.57
N SER A 50 1.47 14.25 4.09
CA SER A 50 1.02 13.90 5.45
C SER A 50 0.50 12.45 5.59
N VAL A 51 0.55 11.65 4.51
CA VAL A 51 -0.18 10.37 4.39
C VAL A 51 0.63 9.18 4.95
N GLY A 52 1.81 9.45 5.52
CA GLY A 52 2.65 8.46 6.19
C GLY A 52 3.28 7.38 5.31
N TRP A 53 2.94 7.29 4.02
CA TRP A 53 3.54 6.36 3.06
C TRP A 53 3.98 7.05 1.76
N CYS A 54 5.06 6.52 1.16
CA CYS A 54 5.47 6.92 -0.17
C CYS A 54 4.51 6.38 -1.24
N GLN A 55 4.49 7.05 -2.40
CA GLN A 55 3.62 6.69 -3.51
C GLN A 55 3.82 5.24 -3.99
N SER A 56 5.05 4.73 -3.96
CA SER A 56 5.35 3.34 -4.28
C SER A 56 4.70 2.35 -3.31
N CYS A 57 4.80 2.59 -1.99
CA CYS A 57 4.18 1.73 -0.99
C CYS A 57 2.66 1.80 -1.03
N LEU A 58 2.09 2.98 -1.27
CA LEU A 58 0.66 3.16 -1.47
C LEU A 58 0.17 2.40 -2.71
N HIS A 59 0.83 2.58 -3.85
CA HIS A 59 0.50 1.89 -5.09
C HIS A 59 0.60 0.37 -4.91
N ARG A 60 1.68 -0.11 -4.28
CA ARG A 60 1.87 -1.52 -3.99
C ARG A 60 0.77 -2.11 -3.12
N LYS A 61 0.33 -1.38 -2.09
CA LYS A 61 -0.82 -1.82 -1.27
C LYS A 61 -2.10 -1.90 -2.11
N ILE A 62 -2.36 -0.91 -2.96
CA ILE A 62 -3.54 -0.91 -3.85
C ILE A 62 -3.51 -2.12 -4.80
N GLU A 63 -2.36 -2.43 -5.40
CA GLU A 63 -2.20 -3.62 -6.25
C GLU A 63 -2.54 -4.92 -5.51
N LEU A 64 -1.98 -5.10 -4.31
CA LEU A 64 -2.21 -6.28 -3.49
C LEU A 64 -3.68 -6.36 -3.01
N ASP A 65 -4.29 -5.22 -2.70
CA ASP A 65 -5.70 -5.11 -2.32
C ASP A 65 -6.64 -5.45 -3.49
N ASN A 66 -6.29 -5.01 -4.70
CA ASN A 66 -6.99 -5.38 -5.92
C ASN A 66 -6.87 -6.87 -6.21
N LYS A 67 -5.70 -7.48 -6.01
CA LYS A 67 -5.51 -8.95 -6.12
C LYS A 67 -6.33 -9.73 -5.09
N LEU A 68 -6.44 -9.22 -3.87
CA LEU A 68 -7.28 -9.79 -2.82
C LEU A 68 -8.77 -9.73 -3.17
N LYS A 69 -9.19 -8.65 -3.83
CA LYS A 69 -10.58 -8.39 -4.24
C LYS A 69 -10.96 -9.07 -5.56
N SER A 70 -10.03 -9.25 -6.48
CA SER A 70 -10.28 -9.72 -7.85
C SER A 70 -10.71 -11.19 -7.96
N SER A 71 -10.75 -11.95 -6.85
CA SER A 71 -11.25 -13.34 -6.86
C SER A 71 -12.75 -13.51 -7.19
N VAL A 72 -13.49 -12.42 -7.43
CA VAL A 72 -14.92 -12.49 -7.75
C VAL A 72 -15.23 -12.06 -9.19
N TYR A 73 -14.29 -11.53 -9.97
CA TYR A 73 -14.57 -11.18 -11.37
C TYR A 73 -13.39 -11.51 -12.29
N GLY A 74 -13.48 -12.67 -12.94
CA GLY A 74 -13.21 -12.69 -14.38
C GLY A 74 -14.28 -11.80 -15.03
N GLY A 75 -13.82 -10.75 -15.70
CA GLY A 75 -14.68 -9.73 -16.30
C GLY A 75 -13.81 -8.87 -17.19
N ASP A 76 -13.44 -9.47 -18.32
CA ASP A 76 -13.45 -8.79 -19.61
C ASP A 76 -14.56 -7.73 -19.66
N ASP A 77 -14.19 -6.46 -19.83
CA ASP A 77 -14.86 -5.57 -20.76
C ASP A 77 -13.95 -4.37 -21.02
N SER A 78 -13.15 -4.52 -22.09
CA SER A 78 -12.67 -3.37 -22.83
C SER A 78 -13.70 -3.08 -23.91
N SER A 79 -14.83 -2.47 -23.54
CA SER A 79 -15.73 -1.81 -24.50
C SER A 79 -15.77 -0.32 -24.15
N PHE A 80 -14.87 0.43 -24.78
CA PHE A 80 -15.03 1.86 -24.98
C PHE A 80 -15.32 2.05 -26.47
N GLU A 81 -16.61 2.17 -26.82
CA GLU A 81 -17.07 2.82 -28.05
C GLU A 81 -17.15 4.33 -27.84
#